data_AF-A0A498NWI5-F1
#
_entry.id   AF-A0A498NWI5-F1
#
_cell.length_a   1.000
_cell.length_b   1.000
_cell.length_c   1.000
_cell.angle_alpha   90.00
_cell.angle_beta   90.00
_cell.angle_gamma   90.00
#
_symmetry.space_group_name_H-M   'P 1'
#
loop_
_entity.id
_entity.type
_entity.pdbx_description
1 polymer ?
#
loop_
_entity_poly.entity_id
_entity_poly.type
_entity_poly.pdbx_seq_one_letter_code
_entity_poly.pdbx_strand_id
1 'polypeptide(L)'
;MQDAGVERVLRDLRIFRIFEGTNDILRLFVALNGFQNAGNQLKSLQKALKNPLGNAGVLASEITKRAKRKAGLGTGLTLQGTVHPELNHSGELTVKAIEQFGAVIEELLLKHGKRIIDEQFVLKRVADCAIDLYAMVVVLSR
;
A
#
# COMPACT_ATOMS: atom_id res chain seq x y z
N MET A 1 -25.92 19.00 -30.33
CA MET A 1 -24.89 18.30 -29.50
C MET A 1 -25.47 17.59 -28.28
N GLN A 2 -26.69 17.91 -27.82
CA GLN A 2 -27.39 17.14 -26.77
C GLN A 2 -27.90 15.77 -27.26
N ASP A 3 -28.17 15.64 -28.55
CA ASP A 3 -28.79 14.43 -29.14
C ASP A 3 -27.96 13.15 -28.96
N ALA A 4 -26.62 13.30 -28.89
CA ALA A 4 -25.72 12.17 -28.64
C ALA A 4 -25.74 11.68 -27.17
N GLY A 5 -26.36 12.42 -26.24
CA GLY A 5 -26.55 12.02 -24.84
C GLY A 5 -25.29 12.01 -23.94
N VAL A 6 -24.09 12.21 -24.50
CA VAL A 6 -22.81 12.17 -23.76
C VAL A 6 -22.75 13.23 -22.66
N GLU A 7 -23.33 14.41 -22.89
CA GLU A 7 -23.37 15.49 -21.89
C GLU A 7 -24.17 15.09 -20.65
N ARG A 8 -25.28 14.35 -20.84
CA ARG A 8 -26.09 13.81 -19.75
C ARG A 8 -25.29 12.82 -18.91
N VAL A 9 -24.58 11.90 -19.57
CA VAL A 9 -23.70 10.94 -18.87
C VAL A 9 -22.64 11.66 -18.03
N LEU A 10 -22.00 12.71 -18.57
CA LEU A 10 -20.99 13.46 -17.82
C LEU A 10 -21.58 14.16 -16.59
N ARG A 11 -22.79 14.73 -16.70
CA ARG A 11 -23.51 15.33 -15.56
C ARG A 11 -23.88 14.27 -14.53
N ASP A 12 -24.40 13.13 -14.97
CA ASP A 12 -24.82 12.02 -14.11
C ASP A 12 -23.62 11.44 -13.34
N LEU A 13 -22.45 11.31 -13.97
CA LEU A 13 -21.23 10.77 -13.34
C LEU A 13 -20.63 11.68 -12.24
N ARG A 14 -20.98 12.97 -12.20
CA ARG A 14 -20.35 13.91 -11.25
C ARG A 14 -20.63 13.56 -9.80
N ILE A 15 -21.82 13.05 -9.49
CA ILE A 15 -22.24 12.71 -8.12
C ILE A 15 -21.48 11.49 -7.58
N PHE A 16 -21.00 10.60 -8.47
CA PHE A 16 -20.33 9.35 -8.09
C PHE A 16 -19.01 9.53 -7.34
N ARG A 17 -18.43 10.73 -7.39
CA ARG A 17 -17.20 11.08 -6.66
C ARG A 17 -17.47 11.72 -5.29
N ILE A 18 -18.75 11.95 -4.95
CA ILE A 18 -19.20 12.69 -3.76
C ILE A 18 -20.05 11.80 -2.85
N PHE A 19 -21.07 11.15 -3.41
CA PHE A 19 -21.99 10.31 -2.64
C PHE A 19 -21.31 9.01 -2.15
N GLU A 20 -21.91 8.33 -1.17
CA GLU A 20 -21.35 7.12 -0.53
C GLU A 20 -19.95 7.33 0.09
N GLY A 21 -19.69 8.57 0.53
CA GLY A 21 -18.40 9.02 1.01
C GLY A 21 -17.62 9.72 -0.09
N THR A 22 -17.26 10.99 0.13
CA THR A 22 -16.47 11.73 -0.85
C THR A 22 -15.15 11.02 -1.12
N ASN A 23 -14.71 11.05 -2.37
CA ASN A 23 -13.46 10.43 -2.80
C ASN A 23 -12.23 10.89 -2.00
N ASP A 24 -12.27 12.10 -1.42
CA ASP A 24 -11.23 12.62 -0.55
C ASP A 24 -11.23 11.92 0.82
N ILE A 25 -12.40 11.76 1.44
CA ILE A 25 -12.54 11.03 2.71
C ILE A 25 -12.25 9.54 2.54
N LEU A 26 -12.69 8.92 1.44
CA LEU A 26 -12.40 7.51 1.16
C LEU A 26 -10.89 7.27 0.99
N ARG A 27 -10.14 8.19 0.39
CA ARG A 27 -8.67 8.10 0.33
C ARG A 27 -8.03 8.13 1.71
N LEU A 28 -8.46 9.06 2.58
CA LEU A 28 -7.98 9.09 3.96
C LEU A 28 -8.31 7.77 4.68
N PHE A 29 -9.51 7.24 4.48
CA PHE A 29 -9.92 5.95 5.05
C PHE A 29 -9.01 4.80 4.57
N VAL A 30 -8.75 4.68 3.27
CA VAL A 30 -7.85 3.65 2.70
C VAL A 30 -6.47 3.72 3.33
N ALA A 31 -5.84 4.91 3.35
CA ALA A 31 -4.51 5.08 3.90
C ALA A 31 -4.46 4.79 5.42
N LEU A 32 -5.40 5.33 6.19
CA LEU A 32 -5.42 5.19 7.65
C LEU A 32 -5.69 3.76 8.11
N ASN A 33 -6.61 3.04 7.46
CA ASN A 33 -6.82 1.62 7.76
C ASN A 33 -5.58 0.79 7.43
N GLY A 34 -4.91 1.07 6.31
CA GLY A 34 -3.62 0.44 5.98
C GLY A 34 -2.56 0.70 7.05
N PHE A 35 -2.41 1.96 7.48
CA PHE A 35 -1.47 2.34 8.53
C PHE A 35 -1.79 1.73 9.89
N GLN A 36 -3.07 1.52 10.23
CA GLN A 36 -3.46 0.87 11.48
C GLN A 36 -2.91 -0.56 11.56
N ASN A 37 -3.02 -1.32 10.47
CA ASN A 37 -2.49 -2.69 10.39
C ASN A 37 -0.95 -2.70 10.49
N ALA A 38 -0.27 -1.87 9.68
CA ALA A 38 1.18 -1.77 9.70
C ALA A 38 1.72 -1.26 11.06
N GLY A 39 1.02 -0.32 11.69
CA GLY A 39 1.36 0.20 13.03
C GLY A 39 1.27 -0.87 14.12
N ASN A 40 0.33 -1.81 14.02
CA ASN A 40 0.24 -2.93 14.96
C ASN A 40 1.42 -3.90 14.80
N GLN A 41 1.90 -4.13 13.58
CA GLN A 41 3.13 -4.91 13.33
C GLN A 41 4.37 -4.19 13.88
N LEU A 42 4.48 -2.87 13.71
CA LEU A 42 5.59 -2.11 14.28
C LEU A 42 5.57 -2.11 15.82
N LYS A 43 4.40 -2.08 16.46
CA LYS A 43 4.29 -2.22 17.92
C LYS A 43 4.80 -3.57 18.42
N SER A 44 4.55 -4.66 17.68
CA SER A 44 5.06 -5.98 18.08
C SER A 44 6.59 -6.03 17.98
N LEU A 45 7.17 -5.43 16.95
CA LEU A 45 8.63 -5.25 16.81
C LEU A 45 9.21 -4.38 17.95
N GLN A 46 8.55 -3.27 18.30
CA GLN A 46 8.96 -2.44 19.44
C GLN A 46 8.95 -3.22 20.76
N LYS A 47 7.94 -4.08 20.98
CA LYS A 47 7.87 -4.95 22.16
C LYS A 47 8.99 -5.98 22.15
N ALA A 48 9.30 -6.57 21.00
CA ALA A 48 10.41 -7.50 20.83
C ALA A 48 11.76 -6.86 21.14
N LEU A 49 11.98 -5.60 20.74
CA LEU A 49 13.20 -4.85 21.08
C LEU A 49 13.38 -4.61 22.58
N LYS A 50 12.28 -4.48 23.35
CA LYS A 50 12.34 -4.33 24.81
C LYS A 50 12.72 -5.61 25.55
N ASN A 51 12.57 -6.77 24.92
CA ASN A 51 13.05 -8.06 25.44
C ASN A 51 13.75 -8.85 24.31
N PRO A 52 14.99 -8.46 23.97
CA PRO A 52 15.68 -8.98 22.79
C PRO A 52 16.06 -10.45 22.92
N LEU A 53 16.40 -10.92 24.13
CA LEU A 53 16.74 -12.33 24.39
C LEU A 53 15.52 -13.25 24.22
N GLY A 54 14.32 -12.79 24.61
CA GLY A 54 13.08 -13.55 24.45
C GLY A 54 12.47 -13.50 23.05
N ASN A 55 12.95 -12.64 22.14
CA ASN A 55 12.36 -12.41 20.82
C ASN A 55 13.40 -12.39 19.68
N ALA A 56 14.53 -13.05 19.87
CA ALA A 56 15.66 -13.02 18.92
C ALA A 56 15.27 -13.41 17.49
N GLY A 57 14.38 -14.39 17.30
CA GLY A 57 13.93 -14.83 15.96
C GLY A 57 13.13 -13.78 15.19
N VAL A 58 12.29 -13.00 15.88
CA VAL A 58 11.48 -11.92 15.27
C VAL A 58 12.39 -10.74 14.89
N LEU A 59 13.37 -10.43 15.72
CA LEU A 59 14.34 -9.37 15.44
C LEU A 59 15.28 -9.74 14.29
N ALA A 60 15.77 -10.97 14.27
CA ALA A 60 16.67 -11.46 13.22
C ALA A 60 15.99 -11.46 11.83
N SER A 61 14.72 -11.89 11.74
CA SER A 61 13.99 -11.90 10.48
C SER A 61 13.72 -10.49 9.95
N GLU A 62 13.36 -9.55 10.82
CA GLU A 62 13.13 -8.15 10.46
C GLU A 62 14.43 -7.45 10.02
N ILE A 63 15.54 -7.66 10.74
CA ILE A 63 16.86 -7.13 10.35
C ILE A 63 17.26 -7.68 8.98
N THR A 64 17.10 -8.99 8.76
CA THR A 64 17.42 -9.63 7.48
C THR A 64 16.57 -9.04 6.34
N LYS A 65 15.27 -8.85 6.58
CA LYS A 65 14.34 -8.27 5.60
C LYS A 65 14.69 -6.83 5.26
N ARG A 66 15.05 -6.01 6.24
CA ARG A 66 15.50 -4.62 6.02
C ARG A 66 16.85 -4.55 5.33
N ALA A 67 17.78 -5.43 5.69
CA ALA A 67 19.10 -5.52 5.07
C ALA A 67 19.00 -5.89 3.58
N LYS A 68 18.19 -6.90 3.24
CA LYS A 68 17.93 -7.27 1.83
C LYS A 68 17.34 -6.09 1.04
N ARG A 69 16.30 -5.45 1.58
CA ARG A 69 15.70 -4.24 0.97
C ARG A 69 16.73 -3.13 0.73
N LYS A 70 17.58 -2.83 1.71
CA LYS A 70 18.65 -1.81 1.56
C LYS A 70 19.74 -2.20 0.56
N ALA A 71 20.04 -3.49 0.42
CA ALA A 71 21.00 -4.00 -0.54
C ALA A 71 20.44 -4.11 -1.97
N GLY A 72 19.18 -3.73 -2.21
CA GLY A 72 18.51 -3.89 -3.50
C GLY A 72 18.17 -5.35 -3.84
N LEU A 73 18.30 -6.26 -2.88
CA LEU A 73 17.90 -7.65 -3.01
C LEU A 73 16.41 -7.74 -2.64
N GLY A 74 15.59 -8.26 -3.56
CA GLY A 74 14.16 -8.47 -3.33
C GLY A 74 13.91 -9.25 -2.03
N THR A 75 12.76 -9.02 -1.41
CA THR A 75 12.37 -9.65 -0.14
C THR A 75 12.16 -11.16 -0.24
N GLY A 76 12.21 -11.71 -1.47
CA GLY A 76 11.82 -13.08 -1.80
C GLY A 76 10.35 -13.19 -2.20
N LEU A 77 9.61 -12.07 -2.17
CA LEU A 77 8.26 -11.99 -2.72
C LEU A 77 8.31 -12.21 -4.24
N THR A 78 7.43 -13.06 -4.75
CA THR A 78 7.31 -13.33 -6.19
C THR A 78 5.86 -13.69 -6.51
N LEU A 79 5.43 -13.33 -7.72
CA LEU A 79 4.17 -13.77 -8.31
C LEU A 79 4.37 -14.88 -9.35
N GLN A 80 5.61 -15.31 -9.59
CA GLN A 80 5.92 -16.40 -10.52
C GLN A 80 5.18 -17.68 -10.09
N GLY A 81 4.56 -18.35 -11.05
CA GLY A 81 3.74 -19.53 -10.82
C GLY A 81 2.33 -19.23 -10.29
N THR A 82 2.02 -17.97 -9.94
CA THR A 82 0.65 -17.52 -9.65
C THR A 82 0.04 -16.80 -10.84
N VAL A 83 0.81 -15.95 -11.53
CA VAL A 83 0.36 -15.27 -12.75
C VAL A 83 0.63 -16.11 -14.00
N HIS A 84 -0.14 -15.90 -15.06
CA HIS A 84 0.12 -16.52 -16.37
C HIS A 84 1.54 -16.21 -16.84
N PRO A 85 2.29 -17.15 -17.44
CA PRO A 85 3.69 -16.94 -17.82
C PRO A 85 3.94 -15.71 -18.71
N GLU A 86 3.01 -15.38 -19.60
CA GLU A 86 3.10 -14.19 -20.46
C GLU A 86 3.00 -12.87 -19.68
N LEU A 87 2.45 -12.90 -18.47
CA LEU A 87 2.31 -11.75 -17.58
C LEU A 87 3.42 -11.68 -16.51
N ASN A 88 4.41 -12.57 -16.54
CA ASN A 88 5.51 -12.61 -15.56
C ASN A 88 6.19 -11.25 -15.41
N HIS A 89 6.46 -10.54 -16.52
CA HIS A 89 7.08 -9.22 -16.47
C HIS A 89 6.23 -8.21 -15.67
N SER A 90 4.92 -8.14 -15.94
CA SER A 90 3.99 -7.28 -15.20
C SER A 90 3.84 -7.72 -13.73
N GLY A 91 3.93 -9.03 -13.46
CA GLY A 91 4.00 -9.58 -12.12
C GLY A 91 5.23 -9.09 -11.35
N GLU A 92 6.40 -9.11 -11.98
CA GLU A 92 7.65 -8.59 -11.39
C GLU A 92 7.58 -7.09 -11.10
N LEU A 93 7.01 -6.29 -12.02
CA LEU A 93 6.77 -4.86 -11.78
C LEU A 93 5.83 -4.63 -10.60
N THR A 94 4.78 -5.44 -10.47
CA THR A 94 3.84 -5.37 -9.34
C THR A 94 4.53 -5.68 -8.01
N VAL A 95 5.35 -6.74 -7.96
CA VAL A 95 6.15 -7.08 -6.77
C VAL A 95 7.07 -5.92 -6.39
N LYS A 96 7.79 -5.34 -7.36
CA LYS A 96 8.68 -4.20 -7.10
C LYS A 96 7.93 -2.99 -6.55
N ALA A 97 6.75 -2.68 -7.09
CA ALA A 97 5.92 -1.58 -6.61
C ALA A 97 5.41 -1.83 -5.19
N ILE A 98 4.99 -3.06 -4.86
CA ILE A 98 4.59 -3.46 -3.50
C ILE A 98 5.76 -3.30 -2.50
N GLU A 99 6.97 -3.72 -2.88
CA GLU A 99 8.14 -3.60 -2.02
C GLU A 99 8.52 -2.14 -1.74
N GLN A 100 8.49 -1.29 -2.77
CA GLN A 100 8.73 0.15 -2.65
C GLN A 100 7.67 0.81 -1.77
N PHE A 101 6.39 0.50 -2.00
CA PHE A 101 5.29 1.01 -1.19
C PHE A 101 5.44 0.60 0.28
N GLY A 102 5.72 -0.68 0.55
CA GLY A 102 5.94 -1.18 1.91
C GLY A 102 7.09 -0.48 2.64
N ALA A 103 8.19 -0.17 1.94
CA ALA A 103 9.31 0.58 2.52
C ALA A 103 8.91 2.01 2.91
N VAL A 104 8.17 2.71 2.04
CA VAL A 104 7.69 4.08 2.30
C VAL A 104 6.69 4.09 3.46
N ILE A 105 5.76 3.14 3.54
CA ILE A 105 4.81 3.03 4.67
C ILE A 105 5.54 2.88 6.00
N GLU A 106 6.58 2.06 6.04
CA GLU A 106 7.39 1.86 7.24
C GLU A 106 8.13 3.13 7.66
N GLU A 107 8.75 3.84 6.70
CA GLU A 107 9.43 5.11 6.93
C GLU A 107 8.47 6.19 7.46
N LEU A 108 7.28 6.31 6.85
CA LEU A 108 6.25 7.26 7.27
C LEU A 108 5.75 6.98 8.68
N LEU A 109 5.55 5.71 9.04
CA LEU A 109 5.14 5.33 10.40
C LEU A 109 6.24 5.62 11.43
N LEU A 110 7.52 5.39 11.09
CA LEU A 110 8.63 5.74 11.97
C LEU A 110 8.75 7.26 12.16
N LYS A 111 8.55 8.04 11.09
CA LYS A 111 8.66 9.50 11.10
C LYS A 111 7.51 10.20 11.83
N HIS A 112 6.27 9.84 11.52
CA HIS A 112 5.08 10.56 12.01
C HIS A 112 4.40 9.87 13.20
N GLY A 113 4.58 8.56 13.36
CA GLY A 113 3.92 7.78 14.42
C GLY A 113 2.40 7.98 14.39
N LYS A 114 1.81 8.27 15.55
CA LYS A 114 0.36 8.53 15.65
C LYS A 114 -0.10 9.81 14.95
N ARG A 115 0.81 10.78 14.72
CA ARG A 115 0.48 12.05 14.04
C ARG A 115 0.30 11.91 12.52
N ILE A 116 0.54 10.71 11.96
CA ILE A 116 0.27 10.44 10.55
C ILE A 116 -1.19 10.74 10.16
N ILE A 117 -2.10 10.73 11.12
CA ILE A 117 -3.51 11.09 10.94
C ILE A 117 -3.73 12.53 10.44
N ASP A 118 -2.79 13.44 10.75
CA ASP A 118 -2.87 14.85 10.40
C ASP A 118 -2.20 15.16 9.04
N GLU A 119 -1.43 14.21 8.50
CA GLU A 119 -0.61 14.38 7.30
C GLU A 119 -1.40 14.12 6.01
N GLN A 120 -2.51 14.84 5.80
CA GLN A 120 -3.47 14.55 4.72
C GLN A 120 -2.86 14.54 3.31
N PHE A 121 -1.88 15.41 3.04
CA PHE A 121 -1.15 15.40 1.77
C PHE A 121 -0.39 14.09 1.54
N VAL A 122 0.17 13.50 2.59
CA VAL A 122 0.85 12.21 2.54
C VAL A 122 -0.19 11.09 2.40
N LEU A 123 -1.24 11.11 3.24
CA LEU A 123 -2.31 10.11 3.22
C LEU A 123 -2.98 9.99 1.85
N LYS A 124 -3.24 11.12 1.17
CA LYS A 124 -3.78 11.12 -0.19
C LYS A 124 -2.88 10.36 -1.17
N ARG A 125 -1.58 10.64 -1.16
CA ARG A 125 -0.61 9.98 -2.06
C ARG A 125 -0.47 8.49 -1.75
N VAL A 126 -0.46 8.14 -0.46
CA VAL A 126 -0.45 6.74 -0.01
C VAL A 126 -1.69 6.01 -0.54
N ALA A 127 -2.86 6.62 -0.44
CA ALA A 127 -4.10 6.03 -0.95
C ALA A 127 -4.09 5.86 -2.47
N ASP A 128 -3.61 6.87 -3.22
CA ASP A 128 -3.49 6.78 -4.68
C ASP A 128 -2.57 5.61 -5.08
N CYS A 129 -1.41 5.45 -4.44
CA CYS A 129 -0.53 4.29 -4.68
C CYS A 129 -1.18 2.95 -4.29
N ALA A 130 -1.94 2.90 -3.19
CA ALA A 130 -2.64 1.69 -2.77
C ALA A 130 -3.72 1.27 -3.78
N ILE A 131 -4.43 2.25 -4.37
CA ILE A 131 -5.41 2.02 -5.44
C ILE A 131 -4.74 1.43 -6.68
N ASP A 132 -3.60 1.99 -7.11
CA ASP A 132 -2.86 1.48 -8.28
C ASP A 132 -2.34 0.05 -8.03
N LEU A 133 -1.77 -0.22 -6.86
CA LEU A 133 -1.30 -1.56 -6.50
C LEU A 133 -2.43 -2.60 -6.50
N TYR A 134 -3.59 -2.23 -5.95
CA TYR A 134 -4.75 -3.11 -5.96
C TYR A 134 -5.23 -3.37 -7.39
N ALA A 135 -5.31 -2.32 -8.22
CA ALA A 135 -5.67 -2.44 -9.63
C ALA A 135 -4.70 -3.36 -10.40
N MET A 136 -3.38 -3.22 -10.20
CA MET A 136 -2.35 -4.06 -10.82
C MET A 136 -2.58 -5.54 -10.50
N VAL A 137 -2.78 -5.89 -9.23
CA VAL A 137 -2.99 -7.29 -8.81
C VAL A 137 -4.32 -7.84 -9.34
N VAL A 138 -5.39 -7.03 -9.33
CA VAL A 138 -6.71 -7.43 -9.85
C VAL A 138 -6.65 -7.78 -11.33
N VAL A 139 -6.00 -6.96 -12.17
CA VAL A 139 -5.93 -7.23 -13.62
C VAL A 139 -4.94 -8.34 -13.97
N LEU A 140 -3.93 -8.59 -13.14
CA LEU A 140 -3.05 -9.76 -13.29
C LEU A 140 -3.76 -11.07 -12.96
N SER A 141 -4.76 -11.01 -12.06
CA SER A 141 -5.48 -12.20 -11.58
C SER A 141 -6.71 -12.57 -12.41
N ARG A 142 -7.31 -11.62 -13.12
CA ARG A 142 -8.57 -11.79 -13.86
C ARG A 142 -8.38 -12.62 -15.13
#